data_AF-A0A968XKP0-F1
#
_entry.id   AF-A0A968XKP0-F1
#
_cell.length_a   1.000
_cell.length_b   1.000
_cell.length_c   1.000
_cell.angle_alpha   90.00
_cell.angle_beta   90.00
_cell.angle_gamma   90.00
#
_symmetry.space_group_name_H-M   'P 1'
#
loop_
_entity.id
_entity.type
_entity.pdbx_description
1 polymer ?
#
loop_
_entity_poly.entity_id
_entity_poly.type
_entity_poly.pdbx_seq_one_letter_code
_entity_poly.pdbx_strand_id
1 'polypeptide(L)'
;MSIKANRGERQLASGDRIMFLRNERGLGVKNGTLGTVERISAQRMAVRTDDGRRVAFDTKNYAHIDHGYAATIHKAQGMTVDRAHVLATPGMDSHGAYVALSRHRDGLALHYGREDFADQSKLVRTLGRERGKDMASDYKPEQQFAERRGITFRERVAEIVRKIVPERAKGIFANFRPALETQRDIALAPKPKTRPLDMQRGVERYARAIEDIGRTQAKGLEAMPHQIAAREKAYGTLNDQKPHVGRDLVSAFNRQPELVSEAASGRTGNTIRAMQLEAEIRTNPQLRADRFVSDWQRLNRQREIAFRTADRPRANAATASMGAMVKGLERDPQVDSLLRNRKIELGLHSGVSGGISHQLNDYLGLSRGRDLGIGM
;
A
#
# COMPACT_ATOMS: atom_id res chain seq x y z
N MET A 1 13.00 -45.30 11.71
CA MET A 1 13.60 -45.18 13.05
C MET A 1 12.89 -44.08 13.80
N SER A 2 12.60 -44.27 15.09
CA SER A 2 11.91 -43.25 15.90
C SER A 2 12.90 -42.27 16.52
N ILE A 3 12.68 -40.96 16.34
CA ILE A 3 13.50 -39.90 16.92
C ILE A 3 12.61 -38.96 17.73
N LYS A 4 13.08 -38.58 18.92
CA LYS A 4 12.42 -37.57 19.76
C LYS A 4 12.75 -36.17 19.24
N ALA A 5 11.87 -35.62 18.40
CA ALA A 5 11.95 -34.24 17.97
C ALA A 5 11.23 -33.29 18.95
N ASN A 6 11.48 -31.98 18.82
CA ASN A 6 10.87 -30.97 19.69
C ASN A 6 9.33 -30.92 19.57
N ARG A 7 8.77 -31.32 18.42
CA ARG A 7 7.31 -31.37 18.17
C ARG A 7 6.72 -32.77 18.38
N GLY A 8 7.36 -33.56 19.22
CA GLY A 8 7.00 -34.95 19.50
C GLY A 8 7.84 -35.95 18.71
N GLU A 9 7.49 -37.22 18.88
CA GLU A 9 8.20 -38.31 18.23
C GLU A 9 7.97 -38.32 16.71
N ARG A 10 9.01 -38.65 15.95
CA ARG A 10 8.98 -38.71 14.48
C ARG A 10 9.64 -39.97 13.98
N GLN A 11 8.98 -40.66 13.07
CA GLN A 11 9.54 -41.82 12.38
C GLN A 11 10.26 -41.33 11.13
N LEU A 12 11.58 -41.45 11.11
CA LEU A 12 12.44 -41.04 10.00
C LEU A 12 13.30 -42.20 9.52
N ALA A 13 13.59 -42.22 8.22
CA ALA A 13 14.45 -43.18 7.56
C ALA A 13 15.50 -42.47 6.69
N SER A 14 16.53 -43.22 6.26
CA SER A 14 17.41 -42.73 5.20
C SER A 14 16.59 -42.54 3.92
N GLY A 15 16.85 -41.45 3.20
CA GLY A 15 16.06 -41.00 2.06
C GLY A 15 14.92 -40.05 2.42
N ASP A 16 14.56 -39.91 3.70
CA ASP A 16 13.45 -39.03 4.07
C ASP A 16 13.76 -37.56 3.90
N ARG A 17 12.72 -36.81 3.54
CA ARG A 17 12.76 -35.36 3.50
C ARG A 17 12.49 -34.76 4.86
N ILE A 18 13.36 -33.86 5.31
CA ILE A 18 13.21 -33.14 6.58
C ILE A 18 13.33 -31.63 6.41
N MET A 19 12.76 -30.90 7.37
CA MET A 19 12.87 -29.46 7.51
C MET A 19 13.50 -29.10 8.85
N PHE A 20 14.47 -28.19 8.82
CA PHE A 20 15.05 -27.58 10.02
C PHE A 20 14.12 -26.47 10.53
N LEU A 21 13.79 -26.48 11.82
CA LEU A 21 12.84 -25.56 12.44
C LEU A 21 13.48 -24.45 13.28
N ARG A 22 14.81 -24.50 13.47
CA ARG A 22 15.57 -23.51 14.27
C ARG A 22 16.86 -23.14 13.57
N ASN A 23 17.25 -21.87 13.67
CA ASN A 23 18.56 -21.42 13.20
C ASN A 23 19.67 -22.01 14.09
N GLU A 24 20.69 -22.59 13.48
CA GLU A 24 21.87 -23.07 14.18
C GLU A 24 23.12 -22.70 13.38
N ARG A 25 23.91 -21.75 13.92
CA ARG A 25 25.05 -21.16 13.21
C ARG A 25 26.17 -22.18 13.02
N GLY A 26 26.42 -23.04 14.01
CA GLY A 26 27.46 -24.07 13.93
C GLY A 26 27.19 -25.12 12.85
N LEU A 27 25.92 -25.39 12.55
CA LEU A 27 25.48 -26.29 11.48
C LEU A 27 25.25 -25.55 10.16
N GLY A 28 25.25 -24.22 10.16
CA GLY A 28 24.93 -23.39 9.00
C GLY A 28 23.51 -23.61 8.48
N VAL A 29 22.56 -24.00 9.34
CA VAL A 29 21.16 -24.23 8.96
C VAL A 29 20.27 -23.10 9.49
N LYS A 30 19.27 -22.73 8.70
CA LYS A 30 18.24 -21.74 9.05
C LYS A 30 16.89 -22.43 9.20
N ASN A 31 15.98 -21.84 9.95
CA ASN A 31 14.57 -22.26 10.00
C ASN A 31 13.98 -22.21 8.57
N GLY A 32 13.40 -23.33 8.13
CA GLY A 32 12.90 -23.53 6.77
C GLY A 32 13.89 -24.20 5.82
N THR A 33 15.13 -24.48 6.24
CA THR A 33 16.09 -25.23 5.41
C THR A 33 15.55 -26.65 5.19
N LEU A 34 15.52 -27.10 3.94
CA LEU A 34 15.16 -28.47 3.57
C LEU A 34 16.41 -29.30 3.31
N GLY A 35 16.28 -30.60 3.58
CA GLY A 35 17.32 -31.56 3.27
C GLY A 35 16.80 -32.99 3.26
N THR A 36 17.61 -33.88 2.72
CA THR A 36 17.34 -35.31 2.64
C THR A 36 18.27 -36.04 3.61
N VAL A 37 17.71 -36.92 4.43
CA VAL A 37 18.47 -37.74 5.38
C VAL A 37 19.33 -38.72 4.60
N GLU A 38 20.66 -38.62 4.70
CA GLU A 38 21.57 -39.60 4.10
C GLU A 38 21.78 -40.78 5.05
N ARG A 39 22.00 -40.50 6.34
CA ARG A 39 22.17 -41.53 7.38
C ARG A 39 21.51 -41.11 8.67
N ILE A 40 20.96 -42.10 9.37
CA ILE A 40 20.23 -41.92 10.63
C ILE A 40 20.63 -43.02 11.61
N SER A 41 21.00 -42.62 12.82
CA SER A 41 21.21 -43.50 13.96
C SER A 41 20.50 -42.92 15.19
N ALA A 42 20.50 -43.66 16.30
CA ALA A 42 19.83 -43.23 17.53
C ALA A 42 20.38 -41.91 18.09
N GLN A 43 21.66 -41.62 17.82
CA GLN A 43 22.38 -40.48 18.40
C GLN A 43 22.80 -39.46 17.35
N ARG A 44 22.90 -39.84 16.07
CA ARG A 44 23.48 -38.97 15.04
C ARG A 44 22.66 -39.02 13.77
N MET A 45 22.52 -37.86 13.13
CA MET A 45 21.86 -37.73 11.84
C MET A 45 22.79 -37.00 10.88
N ALA A 46 22.86 -37.50 9.64
CA ALA A 46 23.54 -36.85 8.53
C ALA A 46 22.51 -36.52 7.44
N VAL A 47 22.48 -35.25 7.04
CA VAL A 47 21.47 -34.68 6.14
C VAL A 47 22.20 -33.94 5.03
N ARG A 48 21.81 -34.19 3.79
CA ARG A 48 22.21 -33.38 2.64
C ARG A 48 21.17 -32.29 2.42
N THR A 49 21.57 -31.03 2.62
CA THR A 49 20.72 -29.87 2.35
C THR A 49 20.61 -29.61 0.85
N ASP A 50 19.59 -28.87 0.44
CA ASP A 50 19.33 -28.58 -0.98
C ASP A 50 20.39 -27.71 -1.65
N ASP A 51 21.10 -26.92 -0.86
CA ASP A 51 22.27 -26.16 -1.31
C ASP A 51 23.53 -27.04 -1.46
N GLY A 52 23.39 -28.36 -1.34
CA GLY A 52 24.45 -29.35 -1.59
C GLY A 52 25.35 -29.64 -0.40
N ARG A 53 25.18 -28.97 0.74
CA ARG A 53 26.01 -29.20 1.93
C ARG A 53 25.59 -30.48 2.66
N ARG A 54 26.57 -31.11 3.33
CA ARG A 54 26.32 -32.21 4.27
C ARG A 54 26.41 -31.69 5.69
N VAL A 55 25.33 -31.87 6.44
CA VAL A 55 25.22 -31.45 7.84
C VAL A 55 25.06 -32.69 8.70
N ALA A 56 25.97 -32.89 9.66
CA ALA A 56 25.89 -33.97 10.62
C ALA A 56 25.77 -33.40 12.03
N PHE A 57 24.80 -33.90 12.80
CA PHE A 57 24.53 -33.43 14.15
C PHE A 57 24.08 -34.56 15.07
N ASP A 58 24.24 -34.34 16.37
CA ASP A 58 23.69 -35.21 17.40
C ASP A 58 22.22 -34.85 17.64
N THR A 59 21.33 -35.84 17.64
CA THR A 59 19.88 -35.65 17.82
C THR A 59 19.54 -35.10 19.21
N LYS A 60 20.41 -35.30 20.21
CA LYS A 60 20.30 -34.69 21.54
C LYS A 60 20.60 -33.20 21.53
N ASN A 61 21.59 -32.79 20.75
CA ASN A 61 22.03 -31.39 20.68
C ASN A 61 21.12 -30.56 19.76
N TYR A 62 20.49 -31.19 18.76
CA TYR A 62 19.59 -30.52 17.85
C TYR A 62 18.38 -31.41 17.48
N ALA A 63 17.25 -31.13 18.14
CA ALA A 63 15.98 -31.85 17.95
C ALA A 63 14.91 -31.02 17.20
N HIS A 64 15.29 -29.87 16.63
CA HIS A 64 14.37 -28.95 15.94
C HIS A 64 14.19 -29.33 14.46
N ILE A 65 13.73 -30.56 14.21
CA ILE A 65 13.47 -31.10 12.87
C ILE A 65 12.03 -31.61 12.76
N ASP A 66 11.50 -31.62 11.55
CA ASP A 66 10.20 -32.23 11.21
C ASP A 66 10.24 -32.79 9.79
N HIS A 67 9.20 -33.52 9.36
CA HIS A 67 9.09 -33.94 7.97
C HIS A 67 9.03 -32.73 7.03
N GLY A 68 9.80 -32.81 5.94
CA GLY A 68 9.94 -31.77 4.93
C GLY A 68 9.11 -32.01 3.68
N TYR A 69 8.21 -32.99 3.68
CA TYR A 69 7.40 -33.37 2.51
C TYR A 69 6.30 -32.35 2.18
N ALA A 70 5.74 -31.70 3.20
CA ALA A 70 4.74 -30.66 3.03
C ALA A 70 5.05 -29.51 4.00
N ALA A 71 4.93 -28.28 3.51
CA ALA A 71 5.13 -27.08 4.29
C ALA A 71 3.92 -26.16 4.16
N THR A 72 3.62 -25.40 5.21
CA THR A 72 2.63 -24.35 5.11
C THR A 72 3.15 -23.24 4.20
N ILE A 73 2.23 -22.54 3.52
CA ILE A 73 2.55 -21.45 2.59
C ILE A 73 3.44 -20.39 3.26
N HIS A 74 3.15 -20.06 4.52
CA HIS A 74 3.93 -19.10 5.31
C HIS A 74 5.38 -19.57 5.56
N LYS A 75 5.62 -20.88 5.72
CA LYS A 75 6.97 -21.44 5.89
C LYS A 75 7.76 -21.55 4.58
N ALA A 76 7.05 -21.61 3.45
CA ALA A 76 7.65 -21.65 2.11
C ALA A 76 7.88 -20.27 1.50
N GLN A 77 7.58 -19.18 2.23
CA GLN A 77 7.72 -17.83 1.71
C GLN A 77 9.20 -17.50 1.42
N GLY A 78 9.47 -17.00 0.21
CA GLY A 78 10.83 -16.67 -0.24
C GLY A 78 11.64 -17.87 -0.74
N MET A 79 11.08 -19.08 -0.70
CA MET A 79 11.67 -20.26 -1.33
C MET A 79 11.30 -20.28 -2.81
N THR A 80 12.20 -20.81 -3.64
CA THR A 80 11.94 -21.12 -5.05
C THR A 80 12.21 -22.60 -5.25
N VAL A 81 11.30 -23.30 -5.89
CA VAL A 81 11.37 -24.74 -6.17
C VAL A 81 11.14 -24.99 -7.66
N ASP A 82 11.65 -26.08 -8.20
CA ASP A 82 11.44 -26.39 -9.61
C ASP A 82 9.98 -26.78 -9.87
N ARG A 83 9.43 -27.63 -9.01
CA ARG A 83 8.01 -28.05 -9.04
C ARG A 83 7.30 -27.77 -7.72
N ALA A 84 6.11 -27.19 -7.79
CA ALA A 84 5.27 -26.97 -6.62
C ALA A 84 3.98 -27.78 -6.71
N HIS A 85 3.62 -28.43 -5.59
CA HIS A 85 2.31 -29.02 -5.37
C HIS A 85 1.60 -28.22 -4.28
N VAL A 86 0.47 -27.61 -4.61
CA VAL A 86 -0.28 -26.74 -3.70
C VAL A 86 -1.63 -27.38 -3.41
N LEU A 87 -1.97 -27.55 -2.13
CA LEU A 87 -3.31 -27.95 -1.72
C LEU A 87 -4.13 -26.71 -1.36
N ALA A 88 -5.14 -26.38 -2.17
CA ALA A 88 -6.08 -25.31 -1.87
C ALA A 88 -7.08 -25.75 -0.81
N THR A 89 -7.32 -24.86 0.15
CA THR A 89 -8.32 -25.04 1.22
C THR A 89 -9.23 -23.82 1.32
N PRO A 90 -10.46 -23.94 1.87
CA PRO A 90 -11.39 -22.82 1.99
C PRO A 90 -10.87 -21.63 2.81
N GLY A 91 -9.85 -21.84 3.64
CA GLY A 91 -9.19 -20.81 4.43
C GLY A 91 -8.27 -19.88 3.62
N MET A 92 -7.93 -20.23 2.38
CA MET A 92 -7.06 -19.41 1.52
C MET A 92 -7.74 -18.13 1.04
N ASP A 93 -6.90 -17.21 0.55
CA ASP A 93 -7.26 -15.93 -0.02
C ASP A 93 -6.31 -15.61 -1.18
N SER A 94 -6.48 -14.45 -1.81
CA SER A 94 -5.66 -14.02 -2.95
C SER A 94 -4.18 -13.92 -2.64
N HIS A 95 -3.83 -13.50 -1.43
CA HIS A 95 -2.44 -13.42 -1.01
C HIS A 95 -1.82 -14.80 -0.81
N GLY A 96 -2.50 -15.70 -0.10
CA GLY A 96 -2.07 -17.08 0.10
C GLY A 96 -1.93 -17.83 -1.22
N ALA A 97 -2.89 -17.65 -2.14
CA ALA A 97 -2.84 -18.22 -3.48
C ALA A 97 -1.65 -17.69 -4.27
N TYR A 98 -1.47 -16.37 -4.35
CA TYR A 98 -0.32 -15.76 -5.04
C TYR A 98 1.01 -16.28 -4.49
N VAL A 99 1.17 -16.28 -3.16
CA VAL A 99 2.39 -16.74 -2.51
C VAL A 99 2.64 -18.22 -2.78
N ALA A 100 1.63 -19.09 -2.77
CA ALA A 100 1.82 -20.52 -3.00
C ALA A 100 2.11 -20.85 -4.46
N LEU A 101 1.34 -20.27 -5.38
CA LEU A 101 1.40 -20.59 -6.80
C LEU A 101 2.64 -19.98 -7.48
N SER A 102 3.22 -18.89 -6.96
CA SER A 102 4.41 -18.24 -7.54
C SER A 102 5.76 -18.84 -7.13
N ARG A 103 5.80 -19.98 -6.41
CA ARG A 103 7.06 -20.57 -5.92
C ARG A 103 7.78 -21.47 -6.92
N HIS A 104 7.10 -21.91 -7.98
CA HIS A 104 7.64 -22.85 -8.96
C HIS A 104 8.43 -22.15 -10.06
N ARG A 105 9.42 -22.86 -10.64
CA ARG A 105 10.12 -22.45 -11.87
C ARG A 105 9.56 -23.16 -13.10
N ASP A 106 9.39 -24.48 -13.00
CA ASP A 106 9.15 -25.34 -14.16
C ASP A 106 7.71 -25.87 -14.20
N GLY A 107 7.11 -26.15 -13.04
CA GLY A 107 5.77 -26.73 -13.02
C GLY A 107 5.00 -26.58 -11.72
N LEU A 108 3.69 -26.49 -11.84
CA LEU A 108 2.76 -26.31 -10.74
C LEU A 108 1.60 -27.30 -10.88
N ALA A 109 1.24 -27.95 -9.78
CA ALA A 109 0.00 -28.69 -9.66
C ALA A 109 -0.81 -28.15 -8.48
N LEU A 110 -2.04 -27.72 -8.76
CA LEU A 110 -3.00 -27.29 -7.76
C LEU A 110 -3.97 -28.44 -7.48
N HIS A 111 -4.02 -28.87 -6.23
CA HIS A 111 -4.90 -29.90 -5.72
C HIS A 111 -5.99 -29.26 -4.86
N TYR A 112 -7.20 -29.77 -4.89
CA TYR A 112 -8.29 -29.33 -4.03
C TYR A 112 -9.30 -30.44 -3.81
N GLY A 113 -9.91 -30.47 -2.62
CA GLY A 113 -10.97 -31.42 -2.31
C GLY A 113 -12.27 -31.03 -3.02
N ARG A 114 -12.96 -32.00 -3.64
CA ARG A 114 -14.26 -31.78 -4.28
C ARG A 114 -15.34 -31.38 -3.26
N GLU A 115 -15.21 -31.82 -2.01
CA GLU A 115 -16.10 -31.44 -0.90
C GLU A 115 -15.94 -29.96 -0.53
N ASP A 116 -14.70 -29.48 -0.48
CA ASP A 116 -14.38 -28.07 -0.20
C ASP A 116 -14.79 -27.17 -1.38
N PHE A 117 -14.53 -27.63 -2.60
CA PHE A 117 -14.74 -26.89 -3.84
C PHE A 117 -15.56 -27.74 -4.83
N ALA A 118 -16.88 -27.59 -4.75
CA ALA A 118 -17.83 -28.31 -5.60
C ALA A 118 -17.62 -28.03 -7.10
N ASP A 119 -17.14 -26.82 -7.44
CA ASP A 119 -16.84 -26.40 -8.80
C ASP A 119 -15.65 -25.42 -8.84
N GLN A 120 -15.13 -25.20 -10.06
CA GLN A 120 -14.01 -24.29 -10.30
C GLN A 120 -14.34 -22.83 -9.98
N SER A 121 -15.60 -22.40 -10.11
CA SER A 121 -16.03 -21.04 -9.82
C SER A 121 -15.89 -20.73 -8.32
N LYS A 122 -16.24 -21.68 -7.45
CA LYS A 122 -16.07 -21.58 -6.00
C LYS A 122 -14.59 -21.52 -5.63
N LEU A 123 -13.74 -22.31 -6.30
CA LEU A 123 -12.28 -22.24 -6.12
C LEU A 123 -11.74 -20.86 -6.49
N VAL A 124 -12.08 -20.35 -7.67
CA VAL A 124 -11.65 -19.03 -8.14
C VAL A 124 -12.15 -17.92 -7.21
N ARG A 125 -13.40 -17.99 -6.74
CA ARG A 125 -13.95 -17.00 -5.81
C ARG A 125 -13.21 -17.00 -4.47
N THR A 126 -12.89 -18.16 -3.91
CA THR A 126 -12.16 -18.27 -2.64
C THR A 126 -10.72 -17.79 -2.79
N LEU A 127 -10.01 -18.26 -3.83
CA LEU A 127 -8.63 -17.86 -4.09
C LEU A 127 -8.52 -16.43 -4.61
N GLY A 128 -9.59 -15.83 -5.13
CA GLY A 128 -9.64 -14.43 -5.55
C GLY A 128 -10.07 -13.47 -4.44
N ARG A 129 -10.48 -13.99 -3.26
CA ARG A 129 -10.92 -13.14 -2.15
C ARG A 129 -9.76 -12.28 -1.66
N GLU A 130 -9.87 -10.97 -1.81
CA GLU A 130 -8.97 -10.04 -1.14
C GLU A 130 -9.35 -9.92 0.33
N ARG A 131 -8.41 -10.28 1.20
CA ARG A 131 -8.44 -9.86 2.61
C ARG A 131 -7.51 -8.68 2.75
N GLY A 132 -8.09 -7.49 2.81
CA GLY A 132 -7.38 -6.31 3.31
C GLY A 132 -6.82 -6.63 4.68
N LYS A 133 -5.56 -6.29 4.92
CA LYS A 133 -5.07 -6.16 6.29
C LYS A 133 -5.69 -4.89 6.84
N ASP A 134 -6.91 -5.00 7.33
CA ASP A 134 -7.57 -3.86 7.95
C ASP A 134 -6.74 -3.45 9.17
N MET A 135 -6.26 -2.21 9.16
CA MET A 135 -5.61 -1.65 10.32
C MET A 135 -6.68 -1.10 11.25
N ALA A 136 -6.44 -1.12 12.56
CA ALA A 136 -7.35 -0.50 13.53
C ALA A 136 -7.62 0.99 13.20
N SER A 137 -6.68 1.67 12.51
CA SER A 137 -6.83 3.04 12.01
C SER A 137 -7.83 3.20 10.87
N ASP A 138 -8.14 2.11 10.15
CA ASP A 138 -9.07 2.12 9.02
C ASP A 138 -10.52 2.04 9.52
N TYR A 139 -10.72 1.64 10.79
CA TYR A 139 -12.00 1.67 11.47
C TYR A 139 -12.24 3.04 12.12
N LYS A 140 -13.18 3.83 11.58
CA LYS A 140 -13.72 5.01 12.28
C LYS A 140 -14.93 4.59 13.13
N PRO A 141 -14.82 4.52 14.47
CA PRO A 141 -15.88 3.99 15.33
C PRO A 141 -17.18 4.82 15.32
N GLU A 142 -17.11 6.07 14.87
CA GLU A 142 -18.24 7.01 14.79
C GLU A 142 -19.36 6.54 13.83
N GLN A 143 -19.01 5.86 12.74
CA GLN A 143 -19.97 5.49 11.69
C GLN A 143 -20.84 4.29 12.11
N GLN A 144 -20.25 3.28 12.76
CA GLN A 144 -20.99 2.10 13.22
C GLN A 144 -21.83 2.36 14.48
N PHE A 145 -21.44 3.33 15.32
CA PHE A 145 -22.23 3.75 16.48
C PHE A 145 -23.53 4.46 16.07
N ALA A 146 -23.48 5.27 15.00
CA ALA A 146 -24.65 5.96 14.45
C ALA A 146 -25.62 4.99 13.73
N GLU A 147 -25.08 4.01 12.99
CA GLU A 147 -25.87 3.02 12.25
C GLU A 147 -26.62 2.04 13.16
N ARG A 148 -25.99 1.57 14.26
CA ARG A 148 -26.63 0.62 15.20
C ARG A 148 -27.77 1.23 16.03
N ARG A 149 -27.86 2.56 16.11
CA ARG A 149 -28.96 3.27 16.78
C ARG A 149 -30.05 3.79 15.81
N GLY A 150 -29.99 3.42 14.53
CA GLY A 150 -31.02 3.80 13.57
C GLY A 150 -31.10 5.32 13.33
N ILE A 151 -30.00 6.06 13.52
CA ILE A 151 -29.97 7.49 13.19
C ILE A 151 -29.63 7.62 11.71
N THR A 152 -30.58 7.26 10.85
CA THR A 152 -30.57 7.54 9.41
C THR A 152 -30.78 9.04 9.21
N PHE A 153 -29.68 9.79 9.07
CA PHE A 153 -29.68 11.24 8.80
C PHE A 153 -30.53 11.63 7.57
N ARG A 154 -30.84 10.68 6.67
CA ARG A 154 -31.67 10.88 5.48
C ARG A 154 -33.18 10.98 5.75
N GLU A 155 -33.70 10.33 6.79
CA GLU A 155 -35.16 10.31 7.01
C GLU A 155 -35.63 11.56 7.75
N ARG A 156 -34.83 12.06 8.71
CA ARG A 156 -35.16 13.27 9.49
C ARG A 156 -35.14 14.54 8.63
N VAL A 157 -34.29 14.62 7.61
CA VAL A 157 -34.25 15.75 6.67
C VAL A 157 -35.46 15.74 5.74
N ALA A 158 -35.89 14.56 5.25
CA ALA A 158 -37.08 14.46 4.40
C ALA A 158 -38.37 14.82 5.18
N GLU A 159 -38.45 14.45 6.45
CA GLU A 159 -39.58 14.75 7.32
C GLU A 159 -39.63 16.24 7.74
N ILE A 160 -38.47 16.85 7.99
CA ILE A 160 -38.33 18.29 8.28
C ILE A 160 -38.66 19.13 7.04
N VAL A 161 -38.22 18.71 5.85
CA VAL A 161 -38.51 19.41 4.58
C VAL A 161 -40.00 19.34 4.23
N ARG A 162 -40.69 18.24 4.55
CA ARG A 162 -42.17 18.12 4.38
C ARG A 162 -42.98 18.98 5.35
N LYS A 163 -42.43 19.34 6.52
CA LYS A 163 -43.12 20.17 7.53
C LYS A 163 -42.93 21.69 7.33
N ILE A 164 -41.95 22.12 6.54
CA ILE A 164 -41.54 23.54 6.47
C ILE A 164 -42.04 24.27 5.21
N VAL A 165 -42.52 23.59 4.17
CA VAL A 165 -42.94 24.24 2.91
C VAL A 165 -44.47 24.29 2.79
N PRO A 166 -45.12 25.46 2.89
CA PRO A 166 -46.55 25.61 2.60
C PRO A 166 -46.83 25.57 1.09
N GLU A 167 -48.01 25.07 0.72
CA GLU A 167 -48.49 25.00 -0.66
C GLU A 167 -48.74 26.38 -1.31
N ARG A 168 -48.56 26.39 -2.65
CA ARG A 168 -48.87 27.40 -3.71
C ARG A 168 -47.59 28.05 -4.28
N ALA A 169 -47.41 28.23 -5.60
CA ALA A 169 -48.36 28.36 -6.70
C ALA A 169 -47.85 27.75 -8.02
N LYS A 170 -48.79 27.33 -8.88
CA LYS A 170 -48.57 26.84 -10.25
C LYS A 170 -48.00 27.96 -11.14
N GLY A 171 -46.81 27.72 -11.73
CA GLY A 171 -46.21 28.59 -12.74
C GLY A 171 -46.41 28.06 -14.16
N ILE A 172 -47.17 28.84 -14.97
CA ILE A 172 -47.28 29.11 -16.43
C ILE A 172 -46.72 28.12 -17.50
N PHE A 173 -45.89 27.11 -17.20
CA PHE A 173 -45.31 26.20 -18.21
C PHE A 173 -45.97 24.81 -18.29
N ALA A 174 -47.21 24.65 -17.81
CA ALA A 174 -47.87 23.35 -17.73
C ALA A 174 -48.18 22.68 -19.10
N ASN A 175 -48.11 23.41 -20.21
CA ASN A 175 -48.54 22.91 -21.53
C ASN A 175 -47.47 22.93 -22.64
N PHE A 176 -46.17 23.01 -22.32
CA PHE A 176 -45.13 22.90 -23.36
C PHE A 176 -44.70 21.43 -23.54
N ARG A 177 -45.10 20.80 -24.65
CA ARG A 177 -44.65 19.47 -25.08
C ARG A 177 -43.94 19.58 -26.43
N PRO A 178 -42.60 19.48 -26.52
CA PRO A 178 -41.96 19.14 -27.78
C PRO A 178 -42.15 17.64 -28.05
N ALA A 179 -42.47 17.31 -29.29
CA ALA A 179 -42.74 15.96 -29.77
C ALA A 179 -41.54 15.02 -29.57
N LEU A 180 -41.83 13.76 -29.23
CA LEU A 180 -40.88 12.66 -29.18
C LEU A 180 -40.34 12.39 -30.58
N GLU A 181 -39.11 12.81 -30.86
CA GLU A 181 -38.30 12.23 -31.92
C GLU A 181 -37.70 10.91 -31.43
N THR A 182 -38.25 9.84 -31.98
CA THR A 182 -37.68 8.51 -32.21
C THR A 182 -36.20 8.37 -31.81
N GLN A 183 -35.96 7.71 -30.68
CA GLN A 183 -34.64 7.12 -30.39
C GLN A 183 -34.34 6.08 -31.46
N ARG A 184 -33.60 6.49 -32.49
CA ARG A 184 -32.83 5.55 -33.30
C ARG A 184 -31.65 5.11 -32.45
N ASP A 185 -31.51 3.80 -32.32
CA ASP A 185 -30.32 3.13 -31.83
C ASP A 185 -29.09 3.64 -32.59
N ILE A 186 -28.41 4.62 -32.00
CA ILE A 186 -27.03 4.93 -32.35
C ILE A 186 -26.20 4.15 -31.35
N ALA A 187 -25.68 3.01 -31.83
CA ALA A 187 -24.61 2.28 -31.17
C ALA A 187 -23.57 3.27 -30.61
N LEU A 188 -23.39 3.27 -29.29
CA LEU A 188 -22.36 4.05 -28.63
C LEU A 188 -20.99 3.50 -29.03
N ALA A 189 -20.45 4.09 -30.10
CA ALA A 189 -19.05 4.06 -30.44
C ALA A 189 -18.19 4.42 -29.19
N PRO A 190 -16.97 3.89 -29.07
CA PRO A 190 -16.10 4.18 -27.92
C PRO A 190 -15.90 5.69 -27.79
N LYS A 191 -16.07 6.21 -26.56
CA LYS A 191 -15.94 7.64 -26.23
C LYS A 191 -14.66 8.23 -26.85
N PRO A 192 -14.76 9.34 -27.61
CA PRO A 192 -13.57 9.96 -28.20
C PRO A 192 -12.70 10.62 -27.14
N LYS A 193 -11.41 10.72 -27.47
CA LYS A 193 -10.31 11.32 -26.69
C LYS A 193 -10.72 12.62 -25.98
N THR A 194 -10.30 12.74 -24.73
CA THR A 194 -10.42 13.89 -23.82
C THR A 194 -10.31 15.24 -24.53
N ARG A 195 -11.36 16.06 -24.48
CA ARG A 195 -11.28 17.45 -24.99
C ARG A 195 -10.54 18.31 -23.95
N PRO A 196 -9.58 19.17 -24.35
CA PRO A 196 -8.85 20.07 -23.44
C PRO A 196 -9.77 20.90 -22.52
N LEU A 197 -10.95 21.25 -23.02
CA LEU A 197 -11.96 22.03 -22.30
C LEU A 197 -12.53 21.31 -21.06
N ASP A 198 -12.59 19.98 -21.07
CA ASP A 198 -13.13 19.18 -19.95
C ASP A 198 -12.13 19.07 -18.80
N MET A 199 -10.83 19.07 -19.11
CA MET A 199 -9.74 19.10 -18.12
C MET A 199 -9.71 20.46 -17.41
N GLN A 200 -9.76 21.55 -18.18
CA GLN A 200 -9.78 22.92 -17.64
C GLN A 200 -10.95 23.13 -16.67
N ARG A 201 -12.16 22.71 -17.06
CA ARG A 201 -13.35 22.77 -16.19
C ARG A 201 -13.21 21.91 -14.94
N GLY A 202 -12.58 20.74 -15.03
CA GLY A 202 -12.31 19.88 -13.88
C GLY A 202 -11.36 20.54 -12.89
N VAL A 203 -10.25 21.11 -13.40
CA VAL A 203 -9.25 21.84 -12.59
C VAL A 203 -9.87 23.06 -11.91
N GLU A 204 -10.64 23.86 -12.64
CA GLU A 204 -11.35 25.02 -12.11
C GLU A 204 -12.34 24.64 -11.00
N ARG A 205 -13.16 23.60 -11.22
CA ARG A 205 -14.11 23.11 -10.21
C ARG A 205 -13.41 22.62 -8.94
N TYR A 206 -12.30 21.91 -9.10
CA TYR A 206 -11.51 21.45 -7.97
C TYR A 206 -10.90 22.63 -7.21
N ALA A 207 -10.34 23.61 -7.91
CA ALA A 207 -9.77 24.83 -7.33
C ALA A 207 -10.80 25.65 -6.55
N ARG A 208 -12.00 25.86 -7.12
CA ARG A 208 -13.10 26.54 -6.41
C ARG A 208 -13.54 25.80 -5.16
N ALA A 209 -13.63 24.47 -5.21
CA ALA A 209 -13.96 23.67 -4.03
C ALA A 209 -12.91 23.82 -2.91
N ILE A 210 -11.62 23.90 -3.26
CA ILE A 210 -10.54 24.18 -2.31
C ILE A 210 -10.67 25.59 -1.73
N GLU A 211 -10.93 26.62 -2.55
CA GLU A 211 -11.13 27.98 -2.05
C GLU A 211 -12.34 28.09 -1.13
N ASP A 212 -13.47 27.44 -1.46
CA ASP A 212 -14.67 27.46 -0.64
C ASP A 212 -14.43 26.82 0.73
N ILE A 213 -13.69 25.70 0.75
CA ILE A 213 -13.23 25.06 1.99
C ILE A 213 -12.31 26.01 2.76
N GLY A 214 -11.33 26.62 2.10
CA GLY A 214 -10.38 27.55 2.70
C GLY A 214 -11.07 28.78 3.30
N ARG A 215 -12.10 29.32 2.64
CA ARG A 215 -12.92 30.44 3.15
C ARG A 215 -13.71 30.06 4.40
N THR A 216 -14.28 28.84 4.45
CA THR A 216 -14.96 28.33 5.65
C THR A 216 -13.98 28.17 6.81
N GLN A 217 -12.83 27.56 6.55
CA GLN A 217 -11.78 27.35 7.55
C GLN A 217 -11.18 28.66 8.06
N ALA A 218 -11.02 29.68 7.21
CA ALA A 218 -10.57 31.01 7.60
C ALA A 218 -11.54 31.72 8.58
N LYS A 219 -12.82 31.32 8.61
CA LYS A 219 -13.82 31.77 9.58
C LYS A 219 -13.81 30.95 10.87
N GLY A 220 -12.87 30.01 11.04
CA GLY A 220 -12.79 29.10 12.17
C GLY A 220 -13.86 27.99 12.15
N LEU A 221 -14.53 27.79 11.01
CA LEU A 221 -15.56 26.77 10.86
C LEU A 221 -14.96 25.52 10.19
N GLU A 222 -15.46 24.34 10.57
CA GLU A 222 -15.11 23.10 9.88
C GLU A 222 -15.70 23.07 8.46
N ALA A 223 -15.00 22.40 7.53
CA ALA A 223 -15.46 22.27 6.16
C ALA A 223 -16.80 21.52 6.11
N MET A 224 -17.80 22.10 5.45
CA MET A 224 -19.14 21.50 5.43
C MET A 224 -19.15 20.22 4.59
N PRO A 225 -19.99 19.21 4.92
CA PRO A 225 -20.01 17.93 4.20
C PRO A 225 -20.20 18.06 2.68
N HIS A 226 -21.01 19.03 2.22
CA HIS A 226 -21.22 19.26 0.79
C HIS A 226 -19.99 19.88 0.11
N GLN A 227 -19.17 20.67 0.83
CA GLN A 227 -17.92 21.24 0.30
C GLN A 227 -16.88 20.14 0.11
N ILE A 228 -16.76 19.24 1.09
CA ILE A 228 -15.91 18.06 0.98
C ILE A 228 -16.38 17.18 -0.18
N ALA A 229 -17.68 16.89 -0.27
CA ALA A 229 -18.24 16.10 -1.38
C ALA A 229 -18.03 16.75 -2.75
N ALA A 230 -18.09 18.09 -2.85
CA ALA A 230 -17.81 18.81 -4.08
C ALA A 230 -16.34 18.66 -4.51
N ARG A 231 -15.39 18.78 -3.56
CA ARG A 231 -13.96 18.54 -3.80
C ARG A 231 -13.68 17.11 -4.26
N GLU A 232 -14.21 16.12 -3.53
CA GLU A 232 -14.03 14.70 -3.87
C GLU A 232 -14.64 14.35 -5.23
N LYS A 233 -15.82 14.90 -5.53
CA LYS A 233 -16.45 14.72 -6.85
C LYS A 233 -15.59 15.32 -7.96
N ALA A 234 -15.08 16.55 -7.79
CA ALA A 234 -14.20 17.18 -8.77
C ALA A 234 -12.91 16.36 -8.97
N TYR A 235 -12.33 15.86 -7.88
CA TYR A 235 -11.16 14.96 -7.92
C TYR A 235 -11.44 13.67 -8.69
N GLY A 236 -12.59 13.02 -8.42
CA GLY A 236 -13.04 11.83 -9.13
C GLY A 236 -13.18 12.08 -10.63
N THR A 237 -13.87 13.15 -11.02
CA THR A 237 -14.07 13.49 -12.44
C THR A 237 -12.78 13.75 -13.21
N LEU A 238 -11.73 14.26 -12.53
CA LEU A 238 -10.40 14.43 -13.14
C LEU A 238 -9.70 13.10 -13.37
N ASN A 239 -9.80 12.18 -12.41
CA ASN A 239 -9.21 10.85 -12.54
C ASN A 239 -9.94 9.97 -13.57
N ASP A 240 -11.25 10.16 -13.74
CA ASP A 240 -12.03 9.48 -14.79
C ASP A 240 -11.56 9.87 -16.20
N GLN A 241 -11.07 11.11 -16.38
CA GLN A 241 -10.53 11.58 -17.66
C GLN A 241 -9.14 11.00 -17.96
N LYS A 242 -8.27 10.98 -16.96
CA LYS A 242 -6.94 10.38 -17.07
C LYS A 242 -6.47 9.92 -15.68
N PRO A 243 -5.99 8.67 -15.54
CA PRO A 243 -5.51 8.16 -14.26
C PRO A 243 -4.45 9.07 -13.64
N HIS A 244 -4.53 9.24 -12.32
CA HIS A 244 -3.59 9.99 -11.48
C HIS A 244 -3.57 11.51 -11.66
N VAL A 245 -4.36 12.09 -12.57
CA VAL A 245 -4.40 13.54 -12.78
C VAL A 245 -4.82 14.31 -11.53
N GLY A 246 -5.80 13.80 -10.78
CA GLY A 246 -6.19 14.43 -9.52
C GLY A 246 -5.02 14.47 -8.52
N ARG A 247 -4.20 13.41 -8.47
CA ARG A 247 -3.01 13.38 -7.62
C ARG A 247 -1.96 14.40 -8.08
N ASP A 248 -1.71 14.47 -9.38
CA ASP A 248 -0.75 15.41 -9.96
C ASP A 248 -1.21 16.88 -9.71
N LEU A 249 -2.52 17.16 -9.75
CA LEU A 249 -3.12 18.44 -9.39
C LEU A 249 -2.93 18.80 -7.91
N VAL A 250 -3.19 17.86 -7.00
CA VAL A 250 -2.97 18.07 -5.57
C VAL A 250 -1.50 18.36 -5.28
N SER A 251 -0.57 17.61 -5.90
CA SER A 251 0.86 17.84 -5.77
C SER A 251 1.29 19.21 -6.29
N ALA A 252 0.73 19.65 -7.43
CA ALA A 252 0.98 20.99 -7.98
C ALA A 252 0.52 22.09 -7.02
N PHE A 253 -0.70 22.01 -6.50
CA PHE A 253 -1.24 23.00 -5.56
C PHE A 253 -0.51 23.05 -4.21
N ASN A 254 -0.08 21.90 -3.70
CA ASN A 254 0.72 21.87 -2.47
C ASN A 254 2.09 22.54 -2.65
N ARG A 255 2.67 22.52 -3.86
CA ARG A 255 3.95 23.18 -4.15
C ARG A 255 3.81 24.64 -4.53
N GLN A 256 2.74 24.99 -5.23
CA GLN A 256 2.45 26.34 -5.70
C GLN A 256 1.01 26.71 -5.30
N PRO A 257 0.78 27.11 -4.03
CA PRO A 257 -0.56 27.46 -3.53
C PRO A 257 -1.23 28.60 -4.31
N GLU A 258 -0.44 29.49 -4.90
CA GLU A 258 -0.89 30.59 -5.76
C GLU A 258 -1.68 30.13 -6.99
N LEU A 259 -1.46 28.90 -7.46
CA LEU A 259 -2.19 28.33 -8.59
C LEU A 259 -3.65 28.03 -8.26
N VAL A 260 -4.00 27.91 -6.98
CA VAL A 260 -5.37 27.61 -6.55
C VAL A 260 -6.30 28.76 -6.94
N SER A 261 -5.94 30.01 -6.58
CA SER A 261 -6.76 31.17 -6.89
C SER A 261 -6.77 31.51 -8.38
N GLU A 262 -5.63 31.31 -9.06
CA GLU A 262 -5.55 31.43 -10.51
C GLU A 262 -6.51 30.46 -11.20
N ALA A 263 -6.47 29.17 -10.84
CA ALA A 263 -7.33 28.14 -11.41
C ALA A 263 -8.81 28.36 -11.06
N ALA A 264 -9.12 28.81 -9.84
CA ALA A 264 -10.50 29.10 -9.42
C ALA A 264 -11.12 30.25 -10.22
N SER A 265 -10.29 31.21 -10.65
CA SER A 265 -10.67 32.31 -11.54
C SER A 265 -10.83 31.90 -13.02
N GLY A 266 -10.63 30.62 -13.35
CA GLY A 266 -10.74 30.08 -14.72
C GLY A 266 -9.41 30.10 -15.50
N ARG A 267 -8.36 30.73 -14.97
CA ARG A 267 -7.01 30.70 -15.55
C ARG A 267 -6.30 29.40 -15.15
N THR A 268 -6.55 28.34 -15.92
CA THR A 268 -6.07 26.98 -15.60
C THR A 268 -4.79 26.59 -16.33
N GLY A 269 -4.27 27.44 -17.22
CA GLY A 269 -3.11 27.12 -18.06
C GLY A 269 -1.83 26.84 -17.26
N ASN A 270 -1.52 27.66 -16.26
CA ASN A 270 -0.36 27.45 -15.39
C ASN A 270 -0.50 26.17 -14.57
N THR A 271 -1.69 25.94 -14.01
CA THR A 271 -2.00 24.73 -13.25
C THR A 271 -1.85 23.46 -14.08
N ILE A 272 -2.33 23.46 -15.32
CA ILE A 272 -2.19 22.31 -16.23
C ILE A 272 -0.72 22.04 -16.54
N ARG A 273 0.11 23.07 -16.76
CA ARG A 273 1.56 22.90 -16.95
C ARG A 273 2.23 22.33 -15.69
N ALA A 274 1.87 22.84 -14.52
CA ALA A 274 2.39 22.31 -13.25
C ALA A 274 1.98 20.84 -13.03
N MET A 275 0.73 20.48 -13.38
CA MET A 275 0.26 19.08 -13.34
C MET A 275 1.03 18.18 -14.32
N GLN A 276 1.33 18.66 -15.52
CA GLN A 276 2.13 17.91 -16.50
C GLN A 276 3.54 17.65 -15.96
N LEU A 277 4.18 18.66 -15.37
CA LEU A 277 5.48 18.49 -14.72
C LEU A 277 5.41 17.45 -13.57
N GLU A 278 4.37 17.48 -12.73
CA GLU A 278 4.19 16.48 -11.68
C GLU A 278 3.94 15.08 -12.26
N ALA A 279 3.25 14.95 -13.39
CA ALA A 279 3.06 13.69 -14.10
C ALA A 279 4.38 13.13 -14.68
N GLU A 280 5.23 13.99 -15.22
CA GLU A 280 6.58 13.62 -15.70
C GLU A 280 7.46 13.16 -14.54
N ILE A 281 7.48 13.90 -13.43
CA ILE A 281 8.19 13.50 -12.22
C ILE A 281 7.65 12.14 -11.76
N ARG A 282 6.34 11.95 -11.70
CA ARG A 282 5.74 10.67 -11.27
C ARG A 282 6.17 9.49 -12.14
N THR A 283 6.39 9.67 -13.43
CA THR A 283 6.73 8.58 -14.37
C THR A 283 8.23 8.35 -14.50
N ASN A 284 9.06 9.38 -14.36
CA ASN A 284 10.50 9.30 -14.52
C ASN A 284 11.25 9.15 -13.17
N PRO A 285 11.89 7.99 -12.89
CA PRO A 285 12.60 7.77 -11.64
C PRO A 285 13.76 8.75 -11.40
N GLN A 286 14.44 9.23 -12.44
CA GLN A 286 15.53 10.21 -12.30
C GLN A 286 14.98 11.54 -11.78
N LEU A 287 13.88 12.04 -12.37
CA LEU A 287 13.24 13.26 -11.91
C LEU A 287 12.70 13.13 -10.48
N ARG A 288 12.21 11.94 -10.07
CA ARG A 288 11.84 11.69 -8.66
C ARG A 288 13.05 11.74 -7.74
N ALA A 289 14.18 11.16 -8.14
CA ALA A 289 15.42 11.21 -7.37
C ALA A 289 15.95 12.65 -7.25
N ASP A 290 15.95 13.43 -8.33
CA ASP A 290 16.30 14.85 -8.32
C ASP A 290 15.38 15.65 -7.40
N ARG A 291 14.07 15.40 -7.50
CA ARG A 291 13.08 16.02 -6.61
C ARG A 291 13.34 15.67 -5.16
N PHE A 292 13.61 14.40 -4.86
CA PHE A 292 13.90 13.92 -3.51
C PHE A 292 15.12 14.65 -2.93
N VAL A 293 16.22 14.71 -3.66
CA VAL A 293 17.45 15.37 -3.19
C VAL A 293 17.20 16.86 -2.92
N SER A 294 16.52 17.54 -3.84
CA SER A 294 16.19 18.97 -3.67
C SER A 294 15.34 19.23 -2.41
N ASP A 295 14.27 18.45 -2.23
CA ASP A 295 13.39 18.57 -1.06
C ASP A 295 14.13 18.20 0.24
N TRP A 296 14.99 17.18 0.20
CA TRP A 296 15.81 16.75 1.35
C TRP A 296 16.78 17.85 1.78
N GLN A 297 17.54 18.43 0.84
CA GLN A 297 18.48 19.50 1.14
C GLN A 297 17.78 20.75 1.67
N ARG A 298 16.62 21.09 1.11
CA ARG A 298 15.82 22.22 1.60
C ARG A 298 15.36 22.02 3.05
N LEU A 299 14.80 20.84 3.36
CA LEU A 299 14.38 20.51 4.73
C LEU A 299 15.57 20.40 5.69
N ASN A 300 16.70 19.85 5.24
CA ASN A 300 17.89 19.77 6.07
C ASN A 300 18.42 21.17 6.42
N ARG A 301 18.46 22.11 5.47
CA ARG A 301 18.79 23.52 5.75
C ARG A 301 17.82 24.15 6.74
N GLN A 302 16.50 23.95 6.56
CA GLN A 302 15.49 24.46 7.51
C GLN A 302 15.70 23.88 8.92
N ARG A 303 16.01 22.59 9.00
CA ARG A 303 16.30 21.89 10.26
C ARG A 303 17.56 22.45 10.94
N GLU A 304 18.65 22.65 10.19
CA GLU A 304 19.90 23.22 10.70
C GLU A 304 19.72 24.65 11.20
N ILE A 305 18.99 25.48 10.45
CA ILE A 305 18.65 26.85 10.87
C ILE A 305 17.84 26.79 12.18
N ALA A 306 16.80 25.94 12.24
CA ALA A 306 15.97 25.81 13.43
C ALA A 306 16.75 25.33 14.67
N PHE A 307 17.74 24.44 14.50
CA PHE A 307 18.63 24.05 15.58
C PHE A 307 19.52 25.21 16.05
N ARG A 308 20.07 26.01 15.13
CA ARG A 308 20.87 27.19 15.48
C ARG A 308 20.06 28.26 16.21
N THR A 309 18.80 28.45 15.83
CA THR A 309 17.90 29.41 16.48
C THR A 309 17.17 28.85 17.70
N ALA A 310 17.53 27.64 18.17
CA ALA A 310 16.87 26.93 19.28
C ALA A 310 15.34 26.74 19.12
N ASP A 311 14.83 26.76 17.89
CA ASP A 311 13.41 26.54 17.58
C ASP A 311 13.12 25.04 17.44
N ARG A 312 12.93 24.40 18.60
CA ARG A 312 12.63 22.96 18.68
C ARG A 312 11.38 22.56 17.88
N PRO A 313 10.24 23.28 17.94
CA PRO A 313 9.07 22.95 17.12
C PRO A 313 9.37 22.90 15.62
N ARG A 314 10.07 23.91 15.07
CA ARG A 314 10.43 23.92 13.65
C ARG A 314 11.44 22.84 13.30
N ALA A 315 12.43 22.58 14.15
CA ALA A 315 13.40 21.51 13.94
C ALA A 315 12.73 20.12 13.92
N ASN A 316 11.77 19.88 14.84
CA ASN A 316 11.00 18.65 14.88
C ASN A 316 10.09 18.48 13.66
N ALA A 317 9.43 19.56 13.22
CA ALA A 317 8.59 19.54 12.01
C ALA A 317 9.40 19.23 10.73
N ALA A 318 10.60 19.81 10.60
CA ALA A 318 11.50 19.51 9.49
C ALA A 318 11.98 18.04 9.56
N THR A 319 12.37 17.56 10.74
CA THR A 319 12.79 16.17 10.95
C THR A 319 11.68 15.17 10.64
N ALA A 320 10.43 15.45 11.06
CA ALA A 320 9.27 14.62 10.75
C ALA A 320 8.98 14.59 9.24
N SER A 321 9.10 15.73 8.55
CA SER A 321 8.94 15.82 7.10
C SER A 321 10.01 15.01 6.36
N MET A 322 11.27 15.10 6.80
CA MET A 322 12.37 14.29 6.27
C MET A 322 12.12 12.79 6.51
N GLY A 323 11.66 12.39 7.70
CA GLY A 323 11.30 11.00 8.00
C GLY A 323 10.16 10.48 7.11
N ALA A 324 9.15 11.31 6.82
CA ALA A 324 8.07 10.95 5.89
C ALA A 324 8.60 10.72 4.46
N MET A 325 9.59 11.51 4.01
CA MET A 325 10.26 11.28 2.73
C MET A 325 10.99 9.93 2.70
N VAL A 326 11.74 9.59 3.76
CA VAL A 326 12.43 8.30 3.86
C VAL A 326 11.45 7.12 3.82
N LYS A 327 10.33 7.22 4.53
CA LYS A 327 9.27 6.20 4.47
C LYS A 327 8.65 6.08 3.07
N GLY A 328 8.57 7.18 2.33
CA GLY A 328 8.16 7.17 0.92
C GLY A 328 9.17 6.42 0.04
N LEU A 329 10.47 6.59 0.31
CA LEU A 329 11.55 5.92 -0.41
C LEU A 329 11.52 4.40 -0.26
N GLU A 330 11.14 3.88 0.91
CA GLU A 330 10.92 2.43 1.12
C GLU A 330 9.88 1.82 0.16
N ARG A 331 8.99 2.64 -0.39
CA ARG A 331 7.96 2.23 -1.36
C ARG A 331 8.37 2.48 -2.82
N ASP A 332 9.55 3.05 -3.07
CA ASP A 332 10.08 3.34 -4.41
C ASP A 332 11.53 2.81 -4.56
N PRO A 333 11.70 1.49 -4.82
CA PRO A 333 13.02 0.86 -4.93
C PRO A 333 13.89 1.43 -6.05
N GLN A 334 13.26 1.97 -7.11
CA GLN A 334 13.99 2.58 -8.23
C GLN A 334 14.72 3.85 -7.77
N VAL A 335 14.02 4.70 -7.01
CA VAL A 335 14.63 5.92 -6.45
C VAL A 335 15.67 5.58 -5.38
N ASP A 336 15.43 4.58 -4.52
CA ASP A 336 16.45 4.14 -3.53
C ASP A 336 17.76 3.73 -4.20
N SER A 337 17.68 3.00 -5.32
CA SER A 337 18.85 2.60 -6.09
C SER A 337 19.59 3.81 -6.68
N LEU A 338 18.88 4.77 -7.27
CA LEU A 338 19.48 5.97 -7.85
C LEU A 338 20.17 6.86 -6.81
N LEU A 339 19.58 6.98 -5.63
CA LEU A 339 20.15 7.78 -4.55
C LEU A 339 21.45 7.19 -3.96
N ARG A 340 21.77 5.91 -4.23
CA ARG A 340 23.03 5.29 -3.78
C ARG A 340 24.26 5.99 -4.34
N ASN A 341 24.14 6.53 -5.54
CA ASN A 341 25.23 7.26 -6.20
C ASN A 341 25.29 8.73 -5.77
N ARG A 342 24.31 9.20 -4.99
CA ARG A 342 24.14 10.61 -4.57
C ARG A 342 24.22 10.81 -3.06
N LYS A 343 24.90 9.90 -2.36
CA LYS A 343 25.06 9.93 -0.88
C LYS A 343 25.58 11.27 -0.36
N ILE A 344 26.57 11.84 -1.04
CA ILE A 344 27.20 13.11 -0.64
C ILE A 344 26.17 14.25 -0.67
N GLU A 345 25.29 14.29 -1.67
CA GLU A 345 24.25 15.32 -1.81
C GLU A 345 23.19 15.24 -0.70
N LEU A 346 23.05 14.06 -0.07
CA LEU A 346 22.14 13.82 1.05
C LEU A 346 22.80 14.05 2.43
N GLY A 347 24.09 14.42 2.45
CA GLY A 347 24.86 14.57 3.68
C GLY A 347 25.31 13.24 4.31
N LEU A 348 25.30 12.15 3.53
CA LEU A 348 25.75 10.83 3.97
C LEU A 348 27.22 10.59 3.59
N HIS A 349 27.98 9.98 4.49
CA HIS A 349 29.37 9.60 4.24
C HIS A 349 29.48 8.25 3.52
N SER A 350 30.48 8.10 2.65
CA SER A 350 30.66 6.95 1.74
C SER A 350 30.91 5.60 2.44
N GLY A 351 31.26 5.59 3.73
CA GLY A 351 31.66 4.40 4.48
C GLY A 351 30.52 3.54 5.04
N VAL A 352 29.26 3.98 4.98
CA VAL A 352 28.14 3.21 5.55
C VAL A 352 27.60 2.22 4.50
N SER A 353 27.65 0.92 4.83
CA SER A 353 27.07 -0.17 4.05
C SER A 353 25.60 -0.39 4.46
N GLY A 354 24.68 -0.43 3.48
CA GLY A 354 23.23 -0.55 3.73
C GLY A 354 22.37 0.10 2.64
N GLY A 355 21.05 -0.06 2.72
CA GLY A 355 20.10 0.66 1.86
C GLY A 355 20.04 2.15 2.21
N ILE A 356 19.75 3.03 1.23
CA ILE A 356 19.79 4.49 1.45
C ILE A 356 18.72 4.90 2.45
N SER A 357 17.52 4.34 2.37
CA SER A 357 16.46 4.60 3.36
C SER A 357 16.92 4.34 4.80
N HIS A 358 17.66 3.25 5.06
CA HIS A 358 18.16 2.94 6.40
C HIS A 358 19.19 3.99 6.86
N GLN A 359 20.11 4.37 5.98
CA GLN A 359 21.14 5.37 6.29
C GLN A 359 20.55 6.74 6.59
N LEU A 360 19.49 7.13 5.87
CA LEU A 360 18.78 8.38 6.12
C LEU A 360 17.99 8.34 7.43
N ASN A 361 17.37 7.21 7.79
CA ASN A 361 16.71 7.04 9.10
C ASN A 361 17.72 7.14 10.25
N ASP A 362 18.90 6.54 10.09
CA ASP A 362 19.99 6.63 11.07
C ASP A 362 20.50 8.07 11.19
N TYR A 363 20.68 8.76 10.06
CA TYR A 363 21.09 10.17 10.01
C TYR A 363 20.12 11.10 10.74
N LEU A 364 18.82 10.83 10.68
CA LEU A 364 17.80 11.58 11.41
C LEU A 364 17.71 11.19 12.90
N GLY A 365 18.43 10.17 13.35
CA GLY A 365 18.34 9.64 14.71
C GLY A 365 17.05 8.87 14.99
N LEU A 366 16.26 8.56 13.96
CA LEU A 366 14.94 7.91 14.09
C LEU A 366 15.05 6.42 14.39
N SER A 367 16.17 5.77 14.06
CA SER A 367 16.40 4.34 14.33
C SER A 367 16.66 4.01 15.81
N ARG A 368 17.10 4.97 16.63
CA ARG A 368 17.43 4.74 18.06
C ARG A 368 16.26 4.95 19.02
N GLY A 369 15.09 5.38 18.54
CA GLY A 369 13.93 5.69 19.37
C GLY A 369 12.97 4.52 19.64
N ARG A 370 13.26 3.30 19.16
CA ARG A 370 12.33 2.15 19.25
C ARG A 370 12.71 1.08 20.29
N ASP A 371 13.77 1.30 21.08
CA ASP A 371 14.28 0.29 22.01
C ASP A 371 14.84 0.88 23.32
N LEU A 372 14.09 1.83 23.92
CA LEU A 372 14.21 2.15 25.35
C LEU A 372 12.84 1.97 25.98
N GLY A 373 12.49 0.71 26.19
CA GLY A 373 11.51 0.33 27.19
C GLY A 373 11.99 0.87 28.53
N ILE A 374 11.18 1.77 29.09
CA ILE A 374 11.26 2.20 30.49
C ILE A 374 11.16 0.94 31.34
N GLY A 375 12.26 0.59 31.99
CA GLY A 375 12.24 -0.32 33.13
C GLY A 375 11.57 0.39 34.30
N MET A 376 10.42 -0.14 34.69
CA MET A 376 10.01 -0.30 36.09
C MET A 376 9.66 -1.76 36.26
#